data_AF-A0A310U021-F1
#
_entry.id   AF-A0A310U021-F1
#
_cell.length_a   1.000
_cell.length_b   1.000
_cell.length_c   1.000
_cell.angle_alpha   90.00
_cell.angle_beta   90.00
_cell.angle_gamma   90.00
#
_symmetry.space_group_name_H-M   'P 1'
#
loop_
_entity.id
_entity.type
_entity.pdbx_description
1 polymer ?
#
loop_
_entity_poly.entity_id
_entity_poly.type
_entity_poly.pdbx_seq_one_letter_code
_entity_poly.pdbx_strand_id
1 'polypeptide(L)'
;MEKFIKKRKHLRVAICSREPPDSYNWLLRLLERADFKKKVNEINPVHISNDFSRFQKDISGYTFAVLYHSKRRGRINVTDVTDSLYDKELDFMHQSLGKERVIVVIDDLDDSSESEKNRILQSQKSIGQLACDLFLFSTNDKDSISSANKTPDVDTKIDSLYQTVREAKKVINGPNLRAGKNKMKKNKRPSVSHRGILSCLR
;
A
#
# COMPACT_ATOMS: atom_id res chain seq x y z
N MET A 1 15.05 35.79 0.20
CA MET A 1 15.05 34.34 0.47
C MET A 1 13.61 33.88 0.65
N GLU A 2 12.96 33.40 -0.42
CA GLU A 2 11.63 32.80 -0.31
C GLU A 2 11.75 31.48 0.44
N LYS A 3 11.22 31.44 1.67
CA LYS A 3 11.02 30.20 2.40
C LYS A 3 9.92 29.43 1.68
N PHE A 4 10.31 28.43 0.89
CA PHE A 4 9.37 27.41 0.40
C PHE A 4 8.76 26.70 1.61
N ILE A 5 7.58 27.14 2.04
CA ILE A 5 6.79 26.46 3.07
C ILE A 5 6.31 25.15 2.44
N LYS A 6 7.04 24.07 2.73
CA LYS A 6 6.68 22.72 2.33
C LYS A 6 5.38 22.33 3.02
N LYS A 7 4.25 22.46 2.33
CA LYS A 7 2.93 22.06 2.82
C LYS A 7 2.99 20.57 3.16
N ARG A 8 2.97 20.22 4.45
CA ARG A 8 3.02 18.83 4.90
C ARG A 8 1.78 18.11 4.36
N LYS A 9 1.98 17.07 3.57
CA LYS A 9 0.90 16.18 3.15
C LYS A 9 0.52 15.29 4.33
N HIS A 10 -0.78 15.16 4.56
CA HIS A 10 -1.35 14.39 5.65
C HIS A 10 -1.20 12.90 5.34
N LEU A 11 -0.72 12.12 6.31
CA LEU A 11 -0.68 10.66 6.19
C LEU A 11 -2.05 10.12 6.60
N ARG A 12 -2.88 9.84 5.59
CA ARG A 12 -4.19 9.21 5.74
C ARG A 12 -4.03 7.72 5.45
N VAL A 13 -4.35 6.88 6.43
CA VAL A 13 -4.19 5.43 6.40
C VAL A 13 -5.56 4.76 6.22
N ALA A 14 -5.68 3.92 5.20
CA ALA A 14 -6.80 2.99 5.07
C ALA A 14 -6.40 1.62 5.58
N ILE A 15 -7.19 1.02 6.47
CA ILE A 15 -7.10 -0.42 6.78
C ILE A 15 -8.16 -1.13 5.96
N CYS A 16 -7.72 -1.79 4.90
CA CYS A 16 -8.57 -2.44 3.91
C CYS A 16 -8.73 -3.92 4.27
N SER A 17 -9.97 -4.38 4.46
CA SER A 17 -10.22 -5.76 4.90
C SER A 17 -11.61 -6.26 4.52
N ARG A 18 -11.73 -7.57 4.26
CA ARG A 18 -13.03 -8.26 4.21
C ARG A 18 -13.63 -8.53 5.60
N GLU A 19 -12.82 -8.40 6.66
CA GLU A 19 -13.26 -8.53 8.05
C GLU A 19 -13.92 -7.24 8.57
N PRO A 20 -14.84 -7.34 9.54
CA PRO A 20 -15.35 -6.16 10.24
C PRO A 20 -14.25 -5.49 11.08
N PRO A 21 -14.32 -4.17 11.33
CA PRO A 21 -13.33 -3.43 12.13
C PRO A 21 -13.02 -4.02 13.50
N ASP A 22 -14.02 -4.64 14.15
CA ASP A 22 -13.86 -5.27 15.46
C ASP A 22 -12.79 -6.38 15.45
N SER A 23 -12.61 -7.09 14.34
CA SER A 23 -11.60 -8.16 14.20
C SER A 23 -10.16 -7.63 14.27
N TYR A 24 -9.93 -6.35 13.90
CA TYR A 24 -8.61 -5.72 13.88
C TYR A 24 -8.56 -4.42 14.69
N ASN A 25 -9.44 -4.28 15.69
CA ASN A 25 -9.44 -3.12 16.57
C ASN A 25 -8.11 -2.96 17.34
N TRP A 26 -7.37 -4.04 17.56
CA TRP A 26 -6.02 -3.98 18.12
C TRP A 26 -5.05 -3.18 17.23
N LEU A 27 -5.16 -3.32 15.91
CA LEU A 27 -4.31 -2.64 14.93
C LEU A 27 -4.70 -1.16 14.81
N LEU A 28 -6.00 -0.85 14.86
CA LEU A 28 -6.49 0.52 14.95
C LEU A 28 -5.89 1.21 16.18
N ARG A 29 -6.06 0.61 17.36
CA ARG A 29 -5.52 1.14 18.62
C ARG A 29 -4.00 1.27 18.62
N LEU A 30 -3.29 0.33 17.97
CA LEU A 30 -1.84 0.39 17.81
C LEU A 30 -1.43 1.63 16.99
N LEU A 31 -2.05 1.86 15.84
CA LEU A 31 -1.73 2.98 14.96
C LEU A 31 -2.21 4.34 15.53
N GLU A 32 -3.14 4.34 16.48
CA GLU A 32 -3.59 5.54 17.20
C GLU A 32 -2.69 5.93 18.39
N ARG A 33 -1.75 5.07 18.80
CA ARG A 33 -0.82 5.37 19.90
C ARG A 33 0.00 6.63 19.63
N ALA A 34 0.44 7.30 20.69
CA ALA A 34 1.01 8.66 20.62
C ALA A 34 2.29 8.76 19.75
N ASP A 35 3.09 7.70 19.72
CA ASP A 35 4.23 7.50 18.83
C ASP A 35 3.82 7.56 17.34
N PHE A 36 2.76 6.83 16.96
CA PHE A 36 2.19 6.83 15.63
C PHE A 36 1.38 8.10 15.32
N LYS A 37 0.63 8.66 16.27
CA LYS A 37 -0.27 9.81 16.10
C LYS A 37 0.44 11.11 15.66
N LYS A 38 1.72 11.27 15.97
CA LYS A 38 2.54 12.38 15.42
C LYS A 38 2.78 12.24 13.91
N LYS A 39 2.58 11.03 13.37
CA LYS A 39 2.84 10.65 11.99
C LYS A 39 1.55 10.39 11.22
N VAL A 40 0.62 9.64 11.78
CA VAL A 40 -0.66 9.30 11.16
C VAL A 40 -1.70 10.37 11.51
N ASN A 41 -2.31 10.95 10.48
CA ASN A 41 -3.30 12.03 10.64
C ASN A 41 -4.72 11.48 10.77
N GLU A 42 -5.04 10.45 9.98
CA GLU A 42 -6.34 9.81 9.92
C GLU A 42 -6.13 8.31 9.70
N ILE A 43 -6.90 7.48 10.39
CA ILE A 43 -6.94 6.03 10.21
C ILE A 43 -8.40 5.65 10.06
N ASN A 44 -8.76 5.04 8.94
CA ASN A 44 -10.13 4.62 8.70
C ASN A 44 -10.17 3.18 8.18
N PRO A 45 -11.10 2.36 8.69
CA PRO A 45 -11.45 1.10 8.07
C PRO A 45 -12.04 1.30 6.66
N VAL A 46 -11.66 0.43 5.72
CA VAL A 46 -12.25 0.33 4.39
C VAL A 46 -12.66 -1.13 4.17
N HIS A 47 -13.97 -1.37 4.04
CA HIS A 47 -14.47 -2.72 3.82
C HIS A 47 -14.25 -3.16 2.37
N ILE A 48 -13.55 -4.26 2.18
CA ILE A 48 -13.43 -4.93 0.88
C ILE A 48 -14.62 -5.87 0.74
N SER A 49 -15.49 -5.55 -0.23
CA SER A 49 -16.59 -6.41 -0.65
C SER A 49 -16.28 -6.99 -2.04
N ASN A 50 -17.23 -7.71 -2.64
CA ASN A 50 -17.09 -8.16 -4.03
C ASN A 50 -17.29 -7.02 -5.06
N ASP A 51 -17.69 -5.81 -4.62
CA ASP A 51 -17.76 -4.62 -5.47
C ASP A 51 -16.40 -3.91 -5.52
N PHE A 52 -15.60 -4.29 -6.53
CA PHE A 52 -14.29 -3.69 -6.75
C PHE A 52 -14.36 -2.20 -7.10
N SER A 53 -15.40 -1.75 -7.82
CA SER A 53 -15.53 -0.33 -8.20
C SER A 53 -15.73 0.56 -6.97
N ARG A 54 -16.51 0.07 -6.00
CA ARG A 54 -16.65 0.72 -4.70
C ARG A 54 -15.33 0.78 -3.95
N PHE A 55 -14.58 -0.32 -3.88
CA PHE A 55 -13.26 -0.33 -3.25
C PHE A 55 -12.31 0.72 -3.86
N GLN A 56 -12.28 0.84 -5.19
CA GLN A 56 -11.45 1.83 -5.88
C GLN A 56 -11.79 3.27 -5.46
N LYS A 57 -13.08 3.58 -5.31
CA LYS A 57 -13.54 4.91 -4.84
C LYS A 57 -13.14 5.14 -3.39
N ASP A 58 -13.39 4.16 -2.53
CA ASP A 58 -13.16 4.28 -1.09
C ASP A 58 -11.68 4.51 -0.78
N ILE A 59 -10.76 3.86 -1.50
CA ILE A 59 -9.32 4.01 -1.23
C ILE A 59 -8.67 5.27 -1.84
N SER A 60 -9.32 5.91 -2.83
CA SER A 60 -8.76 7.03 -3.59
C SER A 60 -8.38 8.26 -2.75
N GLY A 61 -9.00 8.42 -1.58
CA GLY A 61 -8.71 9.52 -0.65
C GLY A 61 -7.48 9.31 0.24
N TYR A 62 -6.93 8.09 0.28
CA TYR A 62 -5.88 7.73 1.22
C TYR A 62 -4.48 7.86 0.62
N THR A 63 -3.49 7.95 1.49
CA THR A 63 -2.09 8.11 1.09
C THR A 63 -1.23 6.90 1.44
N PHE A 64 -1.78 5.99 2.24
CA PHE A 64 -1.15 4.76 2.70
C PHE A 64 -2.24 3.72 2.95
N ALA A 65 -1.95 2.47 2.64
CA ALA A 65 -2.90 1.38 2.82
C ALA A 65 -2.27 0.21 3.56
N VAL A 66 -3.09 -0.39 4.42
CA VAL A 66 -2.84 -1.67 5.08
C VAL A 66 -3.86 -2.65 4.53
N LEU A 67 -3.42 -3.68 3.80
CA LEU A 67 -4.28 -4.81 3.47
C LEU A 67 -4.24 -5.78 4.66
N TYR A 68 -5.35 -5.92 5.36
CA TYR A 68 -5.47 -6.81 6.52
C TYR A 68 -6.22 -8.10 6.14
N HIS A 69 -5.71 -9.22 6.63
CA HIS A 69 -6.36 -10.52 6.51
C HIS A 69 -6.22 -11.31 7.82
N SER A 70 -7.27 -12.01 8.23
CA SER A 70 -7.24 -12.94 9.37
C SER A 70 -7.35 -14.38 8.87
N LYS A 71 -6.48 -15.26 9.41
CA LYS A 71 -6.57 -16.71 9.19
C LYS A 71 -7.89 -17.31 9.71
N ARG A 72 -8.62 -16.64 10.60
CA ARG A 72 -9.96 -17.12 11.06
C ARG A 72 -10.96 -17.22 9.91
N ARG A 73 -10.73 -16.49 8.81
CA ARG A 73 -11.53 -16.59 7.58
C ARG A 73 -11.22 -17.84 6.76
N GLY A 74 -10.26 -18.67 7.17
CA GLY A 74 -9.88 -19.92 6.54
C GLY A 74 -8.42 -19.92 6.09
N ARG A 75 -8.20 -20.07 4.79
CA ARG A 75 -6.84 -20.19 4.23
C ARG A 75 -6.19 -18.82 4.07
N ILE A 76 -4.87 -18.79 4.21
CA ILE A 76 -4.03 -17.62 3.96
C ILE A 76 -3.83 -17.47 2.44
N ASN A 77 -4.91 -17.19 1.72
CA ASN A 77 -4.93 -17.05 0.26
C ASN A 77 -5.06 -15.57 -0.09
N VAL A 78 -4.01 -14.80 0.18
CA VAL A 78 -4.00 -13.36 -0.08
C VAL A 78 -3.86 -13.12 -1.59
N THR A 79 -2.82 -13.70 -2.23
CA THR A 79 -2.54 -13.61 -3.67
C THR A 79 -1.96 -14.90 -4.25
N ASP A 80 -1.85 -14.99 -5.58
CA ASP A 80 -1.07 -16.00 -6.36
C ASP A 80 -1.43 -17.49 -6.13
N VAL A 81 -2.55 -17.76 -5.48
CA VAL A 81 -3.05 -19.11 -5.20
C VAL A 81 -4.51 -19.22 -5.64
N THR A 82 -4.99 -20.45 -5.83
CA THR A 82 -6.39 -20.68 -6.16
C THR A 82 -7.30 -20.05 -5.11
N ASP A 83 -8.34 -19.36 -5.58
CA ASP A 83 -9.29 -18.62 -4.74
C ASP A 83 -8.63 -17.51 -3.88
N SER A 84 -7.56 -16.91 -4.39
CA SER A 84 -6.97 -15.69 -3.83
C SER A 84 -8.03 -14.59 -3.65
N LEU A 85 -7.96 -13.92 -2.50
CA LEU A 85 -9.00 -12.97 -2.10
C LEU A 85 -8.73 -11.53 -2.55
N TYR A 86 -7.47 -11.19 -2.83
CA TYR A 86 -7.03 -9.80 -2.90
C TYR A 86 -6.13 -9.45 -4.09
N ASP A 87 -6.00 -10.30 -5.11
CA ASP A 87 -5.12 -10.01 -6.26
C ASP A 87 -5.43 -8.64 -6.88
N LYS A 88 -6.71 -8.35 -7.11
CA LYS A 88 -7.16 -7.09 -7.73
C LYS A 88 -6.99 -5.90 -6.79
N GLU A 89 -7.33 -6.07 -5.52
CA GLU A 89 -7.26 -5.04 -4.51
C GLU A 89 -5.81 -4.64 -4.22
N LEU A 90 -4.92 -5.61 -4.06
CA LEU A 90 -3.50 -5.35 -3.79
C LEU A 90 -2.80 -4.70 -4.99
N ASP A 91 -3.10 -5.18 -6.21
CA ASP A 91 -2.61 -4.56 -7.45
C ASP A 91 -3.09 -3.10 -7.58
N PHE A 92 -4.38 -2.83 -7.31
CA PHE A 92 -4.90 -1.48 -7.35
C PHE A 92 -4.29 -0.56 -6.29
N MET A 93 -4.10 -1.06 -5.06
CA MET A 93 -3.38 -0.34 -4.01
C MET A 93 -1.98 0.04 -4.47
N HIS A 94 -1.25 -0.92 -5.05
CA HIS A 94 0.10 -0.69 -5.57
C HIS A 94 0.12 0.36 -6.70
N GLN A 95 -0.81 0.27 -7.66
CA GLN A 95 -0.86 1.23 -8.77
C GLN A 95 -1.22 2.64 -8.29
N SER A 96 -2.13 2.75 -7.32
CA SER A 96 -2.64 4.03 -6.83
C SER A 96 -1.69 4.70 -5.84
N LEU A 97 -1.10 3.92 -4.94
CA LEU A 97 -0.29 4.40 -3.83
C LEU A 97 1.19 4.12 -3.99
N GLY A 98 1.62 3.25 -4.90
CA GLY A 98 3.01 2.80 -4.99
C GLY A 98 3.38 1.81 -3.89
N LYS A 99 4.36 0.96 -4.19
CA LYS A 99 4.84 -0.11 -3.30
C LYS A 99 5.20 0.41 -1.91
N GLU A 100 5.86 1.56 -1.84
CA GLU A 100 6.38 2.14 -0.60
C GLU A 100 5.30 2.62 0.38
N ARG A 101 4.02 2.52 -0.01
CA ARG A 101 2.85 3.01 0.75
C ARG A 101 1.78 1.94 0.96
N VAL A 102 2.12 0.68 0.72
CA VAL A 102 1.22 -0.47 0.90
C VAL A 102 1.92 -1.50 1.76
N ILE A 103 1.27 -1.93 2.83
CA ILE A 103 1.71 -3.08 3.64
C ILE A 103 0.64 -4.14 3.70
N VAL A 104 1.05 -5.39 3.92
CA VAL A 104 0.14 -6.50 4.18
C VAL A 104 0.29 -6.94 5.64
N VAL A 105 -0.84 -7.15 6.32
CA VAL A 105 -0.89 -7.70 7.67
C VAL A 105 -1.73 -8.99 7.63
N ILE A 106 -1.14 -10.08 8.10
CA ILE A 106 -1.82 -11.36 8.25
C ILE A 106 -1.88 -11.69 9.74
N ASP A 107 -3.09 -11.87 10.25
CA ASP A 107 -3.41 -12.03 11.66
C ASP A 107 -3.98 -13.44 11.94
N ASP A 108 -4.06 -13.79 13.23
CA ASP A 108 -4.56 -15.05 13.77
C ASP A 108 -3.79 -16.28 13.29
N LEU A 109 -2.49 -16.11 13.08
CA LEU A 109 -1.61 -17.20 12.71
C LEU A 109 -1.24 -18.05 13.94
N ASP A 110 -0.98 -19.33 13.70
CA ASP A 110 -0.35 -20.20 14.70
C ASP A 110 1.17 -19.96 14.75
N ASP A 111 1.77 -19.75 13.58
CA ASP A 111 3.18 -19.42 13.39
C ASP A 111 3.29 -18.03 12.73
N SER A 112 4.00 -17.12 13.40
CA SER A 112 4.27 -15.76 12.93
C SER A 112 5.76 -15.47 12.76
N SER A 113 6.56 -16.54 12.67
CA SER A 113 8.00 -16.49 12.53
C SER A 113 8.44 -15.91 11.17
N GLU A 114 9.69 -15.48 11.10
CA GLU A 114 10.33 -15.08 9.83
C GLU A 114 10.40 -16.23 8.83
N SER A 115 10.52 -17.49 9.27
CA SER A 115 10.42 -18.66 8.38
C SER A 115 9.05 -18.73 7.69
N GLU A 116 7.97 -18.52 8.43
CA GLU A 116 6.62 -18.54 7.88
C GLU A 116 6.39 -17.34 6.96
N LYS A 117 6.88 -16.14 7.34
CA LYS A 117 6.89 -14.96 6.47
C LYS A 117 7.57 -15.23 5.13
N ASN A 118 8.75 -15.85 5.16
CA ASN A 118 9.48 -16.21 3.95
C ASN A 118 8.73 -17.24 3.11
N ARG A 119 8.12 -18.25 3.74
CA ARG A 119 7.30 -19.25 3.04
C ARG A 119 6.10 -18.61 2.32
N ILE A 120 5.42 -17.67 2.97
CA ILE A 120 4.31 -16.91 2.36
C ILE A 120 4.83 -16.07 1.20
N LEU A 121 5.92 -15.31 1.36
CA LEU A 121 6.47 -14.49 0.28
C LEU A 121 6.98 -15.31 -0.92
N GLN A 122 7.44 -16.55 -0.70
CA GLN A 122 7.84 -17.46 -1.78
C GLN A 122 6.66 -18.01 -2.57
N SER A 123 5.57 -18.34 -1.88
CA SER A 123 4.35 -18.89 -2.49
C SER A 123 3.44 -17.80 -3.08
N GLN A 124 3.39 -16.63 -2.45
CA GLN A 124 2.54 -15.48 -2.78
C GLN A 124 3.41 -14.26 -3.11
N LYS A 125 4.16 -14.39 -4.21
CA LYS A 125 5.19 -13.43 -4.63
C LYS A 125 4.64 -12.02 -4.86
N SER A 126 3.37 -11.89 -5.26
CA SER A 126 2.73 -10.59 -5.49
C SER A 126 2.71 -9.74 -4.23
N ILE A 127 2.63 -10.32 -3.03
CA ILE A 127 2.78 -9.58 -1.76
C ILE A 127 4.10 -8.81 -1.74
N GLY A 128 5.22 -9.51 -1.94
CA GLY A 128 6.56 -8.90 -1.91
C GLY A 128 6.85 -7.98 -3.10
N GLN A 129 6.12 -8.12 -4.21
CA GLN A 129 6.25 -7.25 -5.38
C GLN A 129 5.44 -5.95 -5.24
N LEU A 130 4.23 -6.04 -4.69
CA LEU A 130 3.24 -4.97 -4.69
C LEU A 130 3.21 -4.17 -3.38
N ALA A 131 3.57 -4.78 -2.25
CA ALA A 131 3.68 -4.14 -0.94
C ALA A 131 5.15 -3.96 -0.50
N CYS A 132 5.42 -3.00 0.39
CA CYS A 132 6.75 -2.77 0.93
C CYS A 132 7.13 -3.73 2.06
N ASP A 133 6.16 -4.24 2.80
CA ASP A 133 6.40 -5.21 3.87
C ASP A 133 5.18 -6.11 4.14
N LEU A 134 5.45 -7.23 4.79
CA LEU A 134 4.48 -8.21 5.28
C LEU A 134 4.70 -8.41 6.78
N PHE A 135 3.67 -8.16 7.58
CA PHE A 135 3.68 -8.42 9.02
C PHE A 135 2.77 -9.59 9.36
N LEU A 136 3.31 -10.54 10.11
CA LEU A 136 2.60 -11.70 10.61
C LEU A 136 2.34 -11.52 12.11
N PHE A 137 1.10 -11.70 12.53
CA PHE A 137 0.72 -11.67 13.93
C PHE A 137 0.05 -12.98 14.33
N SER A 138 0.57 -13.58 15.39
CA SER A 138 -0.07 -14.73 16.03
C SER A 138 -1.21 -14.30 16.95
N THR A 139 -2.05 -15.24 17.37
CA THR A 139 -3.05 -14.96 18.42
C THR A 139 -2.39 -14.45 19.71
N ASN A 140 -1.23 -15.02 20.10
CA ASN A 140 -0.50 -14.65 21.31
C ASN A 140 0.15 -13.25 21.20
N ASP A 141 0.52 -12.83 19.98
CA ASP A 141 1.11 -11.51 19.76
C ASP A 141 0.13 -10.40 20.14
N LYS A 142 -1.16 -10.58 19.82
CA LYS A 142 -2.22 -9.60 20.10
C LYS A 142 -2.47 -9.39 21.59
N ASP A 143 -2.47 -10.47 22.35
CA ASP A 143 -2.62 -10.42 23.80
C ASP A 143 -1.44 -9.67 24.44
N SER A 144 -0.24 -9.87 23.89
CA SER A 144 0.98 -9.17 24.30
C SER A 144 0.93 -7.67 23.98
N ILE A 145 0.43 -7.26 22.80
CA ILE A 145 0.28 -5.84 22.41
C ILE A 145 -0.59 -5.06 23.39
N SER A 146 -1.65 -5.73 23.88
CA SER A 146 -2.65 -5.20 24.80
C SER A 146 -2.17 -5.22 26.27
N SER A 147 -1.15 -6.01 26.57
CA SER A 147 -0.57 -6.19 27.90
C SER A 147 0.71 -5.33 28.08
N ALA A 148 1.08 -5.05 29.33
CA ALA A 148 2.33 -4.34 29.63
C ALA A 148 3.59 -5.18 29.37
N ASN A 149 3.45 -6.51 29.29
CA ASN A 149 4.54 -7.46 29.08
C ASN A 149 4.57 -7.93 27.62
N LYS A 150 5.09 -7.09 26.74
CA LYS A 150 5.33 -7.47 25.34
C LYS A 150 6.52 -8.41 25.25
N THR A 151 6.45 -9.38 24.35
CA THR A 151 7.62 -10.17 24.01
C THR A 151 8.55 -9.33 23.13
N PRO A 152 9.89 -9.54 23.19
CA PRO A 152 10.84 -8.81 22.35
C PRO A 152 10.57 -8.91 20.84
N ASP A 153 10.01 -10.04 20.41
CA ASP A 153 9.61 -10.27 19.01
C ASP A 153 8.46 -9.35 18.58
N VAL A 154 7.42 -9.24 19.40
CA VAL A 154 6.28 -8.36 19.15
C VAL A 154 6.70 -6.89 19.13
N ASP A 155 7.60 -6.48 20.03
CA ASP A 155 8.15 -5.12 19.99
C ASP A 155 8.92 -4.85 18.70
N THR A 156 9.73 -5.82 18.24
CA THR A 156 10.46 -5.70 16.97
C THR A 156 9.52 -5.56 15.77
N LYS A 157 8.41 -6.32 15.74
CA LYS A 157 7.36 -6.19 14.72
C LYS A 157 6.71 -4.80 14.74
N ILE A 158 6.35 -4.30 15.92
CA ILE A 158 5.75 -2.97 16.08
C ILE A 158 6.72 -1.87 15.65
N ASP A 159 7.99 -1.96 16.03
CA ASP A 159 9.02 -1.00 15.66
C ASP A 159 9.25 -0.99 14.14
N SER A 160 9.25 -2.15 13.51
CA SER A 160 9.37 -2.29 12.05
C SER A 160 8.16 -1.69 11.32
N LEU A 161 6.95 -1.92 11.84
CA LEU A 161 5.73 -1.27 11.36
C LEU A 161 5.83 0.25 11.52
N TYR A 162 6.31 0.73 12.66
CA TYR A 162 6.52 2.16 12.92
C TYR A 162 7.49 2.79 11.93
N GLN A 163 8.65 2.15 11.68
CA GLN A 163 9.61 2.67 10.71
C GLN A 163 9.02 2.69 9.31
N THR A 164 8.28 1.66 8.91
CA THR A 164 7.61 1.61 7.59
C THR A 164 6.65 2.78 7.41
N VAL A 165 5.78 3.02 8.38
CA VAL A 165 4.84 4.15 8.37
C VAL A 165 5.59 5.50 8.37
N ARG A 166 6.69 5.60 9.11
CA ARG A 166 7.54 6.80 9.14
C ARG A 166 8.19 7.06 7.79
N GLU A 167 8.76 6.07 7.13
CA GLU A 167 9.40 6.22 5.83
C GLU A 167 8.37 6.58 4.75
N ALA A 168 7.20 5.94 4.76
CA ALA A 168 6.09 6.32 3.89
C ALA A 168 5.69 7.80 4.06
N LYS A 169 5.62 8.29 5.31
CA LYS A 169 5.38 9.71 5.57
C LYS A 169 6.48 10.61 5.00
N LYS A 170 7.74 10.19 5.02
CA LYS A 170 8.84 10.96 4.40
C LYS A 170 8.70 11.01 2.89
N VAL A 171 8.34 9.89 2.25
CA VAL A 171 8.09 9.84 0.79
C VAL A 171 6.95 10.78 0.42
N ILE A 172 5.84 10.74 1.15
CA ILE A 172 4.67 11.61 0.95
C ILE A 172 5.03 13.09 1.10
N ASN A 173 5.90 13.41 2.07
CA ASN A 173 6.39 14.76 2.30
C ASN A 173 7.64 15.10 1.49
N GLY A 174 8.17 14.19 0.67
CA GLY A 174 9.39 14.38 -0.11
C GLY A 174 9.14 15.20 -1.37
N PRO A 175 10.18 15.82 -1.98
CA PRO A 175 10.06 16.30 -3.35
C PRO A 175 9.73 15.10 -4.25
N ASN A 176 8.68 15.25 -5.07
CA ASN A 176 8.16 14.20 -5.92
C ASN A 176 9.16 13.93 -7.05
N LEU A 177 10.07 12.96 -6.89
CA LEU A 177 11.12 12.64 -7.88
C LEU A 177 10.59 11.94 -9.15
N ARG A 178 9.26 11.78 -9.29
CA ARG A 178 8.63 11.15 -10.47
C ARG A 178 7.73 12.12 -11.22
N ALA A 179 8.29 13.24 -11.69
CA ALA A 179 7.79 13.94 -12.87
C ALA A 179 8.59 13.45 -14.09
N GLY A 180 8.36 12.20 -14.49
CA GLY A 180 8.86 11.66 -15.75
C GLY A 180 8.23 12.44 -16.90
N LYS A 181 9.03 13.26 -17.58
CA LYS A 181 8.66 14.00 -18.79
C LYS A 181 8.34 13.02 -19.93
N ASN A 182 7.12 12.51 -20.01
CA ASN A 182 6.61 12.01 -21.29
C ASN A 182 6.15 13.21 -22.14
N LYS A 183 7.11 13.93 -22.72
CA LYS A 183 6.82 14.75 -23.91
C LYS A 183 6.57 13.79 -25.06
N MET A 184 5.30 13.57 -25.40
CA MET A 184 4.88 13.09 -26.72
C MET A 184 5.64 13.89 -27.79
N LYS A 185 6.61 13.25 -28.46
CA LYS A 185 7.15 13.74 -29.72
C LYS A 185 5.99 13.68 -30.73
N LYS A 186 5.37 14.84 -31.00
CA LYS A 186 4.52 15.00 -32.18
C LYS A 186 5.41 14.82 -33.41
N ASN A 187 5.34 13.66 -34.05
CA ASN A 187 5.91 13.47 -35.38
C ASN A 187 5.18 14.41 -36.35
N LYS A 188 5.87 15.47 -36.78
CA LYS A 188 5.44 16.30 -37.92
C LYS A 188 5.52 15.42 -39.17
N ARG A 189 4.39 15.25 -39.85
CA ARG A 189 4.35 14.69 -41.21
C ARG A 189 5.11 15.63 -42.15
N PRO A 190 5.95 15.12 -43.07
CA PRO A 190 6.55 15.96 -44.09
C PRO A 190 5.49 16.41 -45.10
N SER A 191 5.47 17.70 -45.38
CA SER A 191 4.65 18.34 -46.41
C SER A 191 5.17 17.94 -47.79
N VAL A 192 4.34 17.25 -48.58
CA VAL A 192 4.60 17.01 -49.99
C VAL A 192 4.24 18.29 -50.75
N SER A 193 5.27 18.99 -51.25
CA SER A 193 5.13 20.09 -52.22
C SER A 193 5.29 19.50 -53.61
N HIS A 194 4.21 19.40 -54.38
CA HIS A 194 4.23 19.14 -55.82
C HIS A 194 3.07 19.89 -56.52
N ARG A 195 3.38 21.08 -57.02
CA ARG A 195 2.75 21.78 -58.16
C ARG A 195 3.81 22.78 -58.64
N GLY A 196 4.23 22.91 -59.87
CA GLY A 196 3.90 22.30 -61.15
C GLY A 196 4.71 23.12 -62.15
N ILE A 197 5.60 22.50 -62.92
CA ILE A 197 6.36 23.19 -63.96
C ILE A 197 5.50 23.21 -65.22
N LEU A 198 5.13 24.41 -65.66
CA LEU A 198 4.60 24.70 -66.99
C LEU A 198 5.48 25.81 -67.61
N SER A 199 5.58 25.77 -68.94
CA SER A 199 6.45 26.54 -69.87
C SER A 199 7.79 25.84 -70.16
N CYS A 200 8.28 25.68 -71.41
CA CYS A 200 7.86 26.19 -72.71
C CYS A 200 8.59 25.43 -73.86
N LEU A 201 7.90 25.33 -75.01
CA LEU A 201 8.39 25.44 -76.40
C LEU A 201 9.58 24.58 -76.91
N ARG A 202 9.30 23.64 -77.82
CA ARG A 202 9.49 23.81 -79.28
C ARG A 202 8.82 22.69 -80.06
#